data_AF-A0A2G6UC13-F1
#
_entry.id   AF-A0A2G6UC13-F1
#
_cell.length_a   1.000
_cell.length_b   1.000
_cell.length_c   1.000
_cell.angle_alpha   90.00
_cell.angle_beta   90.00
_cell.angle_gamma   90.00
#
_symmetry.space_group_name_H-M   'P 1'
#
loop_
_entity.id
_entity.type
_entity.pdbx_description
1 polymer ?
#
loop_
_entity_poly.entity_id
_entity_poly.type
_entity_poly.pdbx_seq_one_letter_code
_entity_poly.pdbx_strand_id
1 'polypeptide(L)'
;MKRYLFFLSIIFSFLSYSQSVIQTKFPTEIQKKLIDELLEVNGYNNSLMKTANLLLFRKSIQHENGKSFEILSTEEKKTIIDNIRYNYSRKGKLYFDFMNLSEENLKNLIKFYSENPNLKSSNYIFVSDIIIHNLDNEISIEINKILKEKSAN
;
A
#
# COMPACT_ATOMS: atom_id res chain seq x y z
N MET A 1 1.79 51.25 18.90
CA MET A 1 2.83 50.22 18.62
C MET A 1 2.35 48.77 18.80
N LYS A 2 1.64 48.42 19.89
CA LYS A 2 1.19 47.02 20.14
C LYS A 2 0.30 46.39 19.05
N ARG A 3 -0.57 47.18 18.39
CA ARG A 3 -1.45 46.67 17.31
C ARG A 3 -0.70 46.26 16.04
N TYR A 4 0.36 46.97 15.66
CA TYR A 4 1.15 46.66 14.47
C TYR A 4 1.97 45.37 14.64
N LEU A 5 2.48 45.13 15.86
CA LEU A 5 3.16 43.88 16.21
C LEU A 5 2.21 42.68 16.11
N PHE A 6 0.94 42.85 16.50
CA PHE A 6 -0.07 41.79 16.41
C PHE A 6 -0.42 41.42 14.97
N PHE A 7 -0.54 42.42 14.08
CA PHE A 7 -0.73 42.18 12.65
C PHE A 7 0.48 41.49 12.02
N LEU A 8 1.70 41.86 12.43
CA LEU A 8 2.92 41.20 11.95
C LEU A 8 2.94 39.72 12.35
N SER A 9 2.58 39.39 13.59
CA SER A 9 2.55 37.99 14.06
C SER A 9 1.53 37.12 13.34
N ILE A 10 0.38 37.68 12.95
CA ILE A 10 -0.63 36.96 12.16
C ILE A 10 -0.08 36.64 10.77
N ILE A 11 0.55 37.61 10.10
CA ILE A 11 1.12 37.41 8.75
C ILE A 11 2.26 36.40 8.77
N PHE A 12 3.14 36.45 9.78
CA PHE A 12 4.21 35.44 9.93
C PHE A 12 3.66 34.04 10.20
N SER A 13 2.57 33.91 10.96
CA SER A 13 1.93 32.61 11.22
C SER A 13 1.36 31.98 9.94
N PHE A 14 0.80 32.78 9.03
CA PHE A 14 0.34 32.30 7.71
C PHE A 14 1.51 31.92 6.78
N LEU A 15 2.63 32.65 6.83
CA LEU A 15 3.82 32.36 6.03
C LEU A 15 4.54 31.10 6.52
N SER A 16 4.53 30.82 7.82
CA SER A 16 5.08 29.58 8.38
C SER A 16 4.24 28.33 8.06
N TYR A 17 2.99 28.49 7.61
CA TYR A 17 2.07 27.39 7.32
C TYR A 17 1.92 27.06 5.83
N SER A 18 2.58 27.78 4.90
CA SER A 18 2.33 27.60 3.46
C SER A 18 3.37 26.77 2.70
N GLN A 19 4.42 26.27 3.36
CA GLN A 19 5.33 25.30 2.74
C GLN A 19 4.84 23.86 2.99
N SER A 20 3.57 23.57 2.67
CA SER A 20 3.24 22.21 2.27
C SER A 20 3.91 22.01 0.93
N VAL A 21 5.00 21.22 0.90
CA VAL A 21 5.65 20.78 -0.34
C VAL A 21 4.56 20.41 -1.33
N ILE A 22 4.47 21.15 -2.44
CA ILE A 22 3.56 20.79 -3.54
C ILE A 22 4.11 19.47 -4.06
N GLN A 23 3.53 18.38 -3.56
CA GLN A 23 3.85 17.05 -4.02
C GLN A 23 3.44 17.01 -5.48
N THR A 24 4.42 16.81 -6.35
CA THR A 24 4.18 16.73 -7.79
C THR A 24 3.09 15.68 -8.04
N LYS A 25 2.16 15.95 -8.95
CA LYS A 25 1.01 15.06 -9.26
C LYS A 25 1.45 13.65 -9.68
N PHE A 26 2.74 13.48 -10.01
CA PHE A 26 3.39 12.23 -10.36
C PHE A 26 4.83 12.20 -9.79
N PRO A 27 5.36 11.02 -9.43
CA PRO A 27 6.73 10.88 -8.96
C PRO A 27 7.75 11.14 -10.07
N THR A 28 8.90 11.71 -9.71
CA THR A 28 10.02 11.95 -10.65
C THR A 28 10.65 10.63 -11.10
N GLU A 29 11.40 10.62 -12.21
CA GLU A 29 12.13 9.41 -12.64
C GLU A 29 13.17 8.95 -11.62
N ILE A 30 13.78 9.88 -10.88
CA ILE A 30 14.70 9.56 -9.78
C ILE A 30 13.94 8.88 -8.65
N GLN A 31 12.80 9.45 -8.24
CA GLN A 31 11.94 8.90 -7.20
C GLN A 31 11.44 7.50 -7.59
N LYS A 32 11.04 7.27 -8.86
CA LYS A 32 10.65 5.94 -9.35
C LYS A 32 11.77 4.91 -9.21
N LYS A 33 13.01 5.26 -9.55
CA LYS A 33 14.18 4.37 -9.39
C LYS A 33 14.42 4.03 -7.91
N LEU A 34 14.31 5.02 -7.04
CA LEU A 34 14.44 4.81 -5.60
C LEU A 34 13.30 3.95 -5.04
N ILE A 35 12.07 4.11 -5.54
CA ILE A 35 10.95 3.25 -5.18
C ILE A 35 11.22 1.82 -5.65
N ASP A 36 11.66 1.61 -6.89
CA ASP A 36 12.02 0.29 -7.40
C ASP A 36 13.09 -0.39 -6.53
N GLU A 37 14.16 0.34 -6.17
CA GLU A 37 15.22 -0.15 -5.27
C GLU A 37 14.69 -0.48 -3.88
N LEU A 38 13.85 0.40 -3.30
CA LEU A 38 13.22 0.17 -2.00
C LEU A 38 12.43 -1.13 -1.99
N LEU A 39 11.59 -1.37 -3.01
CA LEU A 39 10.77 -2.58 -3.14
C LEU A 39 11.62 -3.86 -3.24
N GLU A 40 12.81 -3.76 -3.83
CA GLU A 40 13.74 -4.88 -3.94
C GLU A 40 14.42 -5.20 -2.60
N VAL A 41 14.98 -4.20 -1.93
CA VAL A 41 15.72 -4.40 -0.68
C VAL A 41 14.80 -4.76 0.50
N ASN A 42 13.56 -4.27 0.48
CA ASN A 42 12.60 -4.50 1.55
C ASN A 42 11.75 -5.78 1.35
N GLY A 43 11.89 -6.51 0.24
CA GLY A 43 11.14 -7.75 0.01
C GLY A 43 9.63 -7.57 -0.17
N TYR A 44 9.20 -6.39 -0.64
CA TYR A 44 7.80 -5.98 -0.78
C TYR A 44 6.90 -7.04 -1.41
N ASN A 45 7.31 -7.61 -2.54
CA ASN A 45 6.46 -8.55 -3.29
C ASN A 45 6.09 -9.79 -2.45
N ASN A 46 7.01 -10.30 -1.64
CA ASN A 46 6.72 -11.45 -0.78
C ASN A 46 5.75 -11.08 0.34
N SER A 47 5.97 -9.94 0.99
CA SER A 47 5.09 -9.41 2.03
C SER A 47 3.68 -9.11 1.51
N LEU A 48 3.59 -8.52 0.31
CA LEU A 48 2.34 -8.25 -0.38
C LEU A 48 1.56 -9.54 -0.63
N MET A 49 2.20 -10.56 -1.21
CA MET A 49 1.51 -11.82 -1.51
C MET A 49 1.07 -12.57 -0.25
N LYS A 50 1.86 -12.52 0.83
CA LYS A 50 1.47 -13.10 2.13
C LYS A 50 0.27 -12.37 2.73
N THR A 51 0.28 -11.04 2.66
CA THR A 51 -0.82 -10.19 3.13
C THR A 51 -2.08 -10.47 2.32
N ALA A 52 -1.96 -10.54 0.99
CA ALA A 52 -3.07 -10.86 0.09
C ALA A 52 -3.69 -12.23 0.43
N ASN A 53 -2.85 -13.25 0.65
CA ASN A 53 -3.32 -14.57 1.00
C ASN A 53 -4.05 -14.60 2.36
N LEU A 54 -3.54 -13.86 3.36
CA LEU A 54 -4.20 -13.74 4.66
C LEU A 54 -5.56 -13.02 4.56
N LEU A 55 -5.62 -11.91 3.83
CA LEU A 55 -6.86 -11.16 3.62
C LEU A 55 -7.89 -12.00 2.86
N LEU A 56 -7.47 -12.69 1.80
CA LEU A 56 -8.31 -13.60 1.04
C LEU A 56 -8.83 -14.75 1.92
N PHE A 57 -7.95 -15.38 2.70
CA PHE A 57 -8.36 -16.44 3.63
C PHE A 57 -9.47 -15.95 4.56
N ARG A 58 -9.28 -14.79 5.20
CA ARG A 58 -10.28 -14.20 6.10
C ARG A 58 -11.60 -13.92 5.39
N LYS A 59 -11.57 -13.36 4.19
CA LYS A 59 -12.79 -13.08 3.40
C LYS A 59 -13.45 -14.32 2.82
N SER A 60 -12.71 -15.42 2.69
CA SER A 60 -13.24 -16.68 2.20
C SER A 60 -14.05 -17.44 3.25
N ILE A 61 -14.02 -17.02 4.51
CA ILE A 61 -14.78 -17.63 5.60
C ILE A 61 -16.03 -16.80 5.87
N GLN A 62 -17.20 -17.44 5.81
CA GLN A 62 -18.46 -16.86 6.21
C GLN A 62 -18.95 -17.51 7.51
N HIS A 63 -19.65 -16.72 8.33
CA HIS A 63 -20.28 -17.19 9.55
C HIS A 63 -21.80 -17.07 9.43
N GLU A 64 -22.50 -18.19 9.63
CA GLU A 64 -23.97 -18.23 9.61
C GLU A 64 -24.46 -19.26 10.64
N ASN A 65 -25.46 -18.89 11.45
CA ASN A 65 -26.08 -19.77 12.45
C ASN A 65 -25.07 -20.48 13.38
N GLY A 66 -24.01 -19.77 13.78
CA GLY A 66 -22.96 -20.29 14.67
C GLY A 66 -21.97 -21.26 14.01
N LYS A 67 -22.03 -21.44 12.68
CA LYS A 67 -21.09 -22.26 11.91
C LYS A 67 -20.23 -21.38 10.99
N SER A 68 -19.01 -21.84 10.75
CA SER A 68 -18.08 -21.24 9.78
C SER A 68 -17.94 -22.16 8.58
N PHE A 69 -18.02 -21.61 7.38
CA PHE A 69 -17.79 -22.35 6.14
C PHE A 69 -17.03 -21.51 5.13
N GLU A 70 -16.29 -22.18 4.25
CA GLU A 70 -15.57 -21.51 3.17
C GLU A 70 -16.50 -21.27 1.97
N ILE A 71 -16.50 -20.04 1.46
CA ILE A 71 -17.32 -19.63 0.30
C ILE A 71 -16.55 -19.74 -1.03
N LEU A 72 -15.24 -19.97 -0.95
CA LEU A 72 -14.34 -20.10 -2.10
C LEU A 72 -13.61 -21.44 -2.05
N SER A 73 -13.51 -22.11 -3.20
CA SER A 73 -12.67 -23.29 -3.36
C SER A 73 -11.18 -22.94 -3.36
N THR A 74 -10.32 -23.95 -3.23
CA THR A 74 -8.86 -23.78 -3.33
C THR A 74 -8.45 -23.21 -4.70
N GLU A 75 -9.08 -23.69 -5.77
CA GLU A 75 -8.83 -23.25 -7.14
C GLU A 75 -9.23 -21.79 -7.35
N GLU A 76 -10.37 -21.37 -6.81
CA GLU A 76 -10.83 -19.99 -6.87
C GLU A 76 -9.89 -19.06 -6.11
N LYS A 77 -9.47 -19.46 -4.90
CA LYS A 77 -8.49 -18.71 -4.12
C LYS A 77 -7.18 -18.54 -4.89
N LYS A 78 -6.71 -19.61 -5.55
CA LYS A 78 -5.51 -19.57 -6.39
C LYS A 78 -5.66 -18.58 -7.55
N THR A 79 -6.79 -18.62 -8.27
CA THR A 79 -7.08 -17.68 -9.37
C THR A 79 -7.07 -16.24 -8.89
N ILE A 80 -7.70 -15.93 -7.75
CA ILE A 80 -7.68 -14.58 -7.17
C ILE A 80 -6.25 -14.14 -6.86
N ILE A 81 -5.44 -15.00 -6.20
CA ILE A 81 -4.06 -14.68 -5.85
C ILE A 81 -3.18 -14.43 -7.08
N ASP A 82 -3.35 -15.22 -8.13
CA ASP A 82 -2.61 -15.04 -9.38
C ASP A 82 -3.04 -13.72 -10.09
N ASN A 83 -4.33 -13.39 -10.08
CA ASN A 83 -4.83 -12.10 -10.58
C ASN A 83 -4.28 -10.92 -9.79
N ILE A 84 -4.26 -10.99 -8.46
CA ILE A 84 -3.67 -9.98 -7.59
C ILE A 84 -2.17 -9.84 -7.89
N ARG A 85 -1.44 -10.96 -8.01
CA ARG A 85 -0.01 -10.93 -8.34
C ARG A 85 0.23 -10.19 -9.65
N TYR A 86 -0.54 -10.45 -10.69
CA TYR A 86 -0.40 -9.80 -12.00
C TYR A 86 -0.81 -8.33 -12.01
N ASN A 87 -1.91 -7.98 -11.32
CA ASN A 87 -2.48 -6.63 -11.33
C ASN A 87 -1.76 -5.67 -10.37
N TYR A 88 -1.34 -6.17 -9.20
CA TYR A 88 -0.75 -5.36 -8.13
C TYR A 88 0.78 -5.22 -8.28
N SER A 89 1.43 -6.08 -9.06
CA SER A 89 2.83 -5.89 -9.47
C SER A 89 3.02 -4.77 -10.50
N ARG A 90 1.93 -4.14 -10.99
CA ARG A 90 2.03 -3.03 -11.94
C ARG A 90 2.62 -1.81 -11.25
N LYS A 91 3.87 -1.50 -11.61
CA LYS A 91 4.69 -0.37 -11.13
C LYS A 91 3.93 0.96 -11.02
N GLY A 92 2.97 1.21 -11.90
CA GLY A 92 2.16 2.43 -11.89
C GLY A 92 1.44 2.70 -10.56
N LYS A 93 0.78 1.69 -9.96
CA LYS A 93 0.07 1.87 -8.67
C LYS A 93 1.04 2.10 -7.52
N LEU A 94 2.12 1.31 -7.49
CA LEU A 94 3.16 1.40 -6.47
C LEU A 94 3.82 2.77 -6.44
N TYR A 95 4.07 3.36 -7.60
CA TYR A 95 4.63 4.70 -7.68
C TYR A 95 3.75 5.75 -6.99
N PHE A 96 2.43 5.63 -7.06
CA PHE A 96 1.52 6.52 -6.32
C PHE A 96 1.51 6.22 -4.82
N ASP A 97 1.58 4.95 -4.42
CA ASP A 97 1.58 4.58 -3.00
C ASP A 97 2.82 5.15 -2.26
N PHE A 98 3.94 5.30 -2.95
CA PHE A 98 5.20 5.82 -2.40
C PHE A 98 5.54 7.26 -2.82
N MET A 99 4.72 7.92 -3.65
CA MET A 99 5.01 9.28 -4.16
C MET A 99 5.15 10.32 -3.04
N ASN A 100 4.56 10.02 -1.87
CA ASN A 100 4.58 10.93 -0.75
C ASN A 100 5.91 10.94 0.03
N LEU A 101 6.79 9.98 -0.25
CA LEU A 101 8.13 9.92 0.34
C LEU A 101 9.09 10.82 -0.45
N SER A 102 9.78 11.73 0.24
CA SER A 102 10.88 12.48 -0.38
C SER A 102 12.00 11.53 -0.85
N GLU A 103 12.81 11.98 -1.82
CA GLU A 103 13.97 11.21 -2.27
C GLU A 103 14.95 10.88 -1.13
N GLU A 104 15.11 11.80 -0.16
CA GLU A 104 15.91 11.58 1.04
C GLU A 104 15.32 10.48 1.93
N ASN A 105 14.00 10.50 2.16
CA ASN A 105 13.33 9.45 2.93
C ASN A 105 13.44 8.09 2.24
N LEU A 106 13.31 8.04 0.91
CA LEU A 106 13.51 6.80 0.15
C LEU A 106 14.93 6.26 0.33
N LYS A 107 15.96 7.12 0.18
CA LYS A 107 17.37 6.74 0.41
C LYS A 107 17.61 6.22 1.82
N ASN A 108 17.03 6.87 2.83
CA ASN A 108 17.15 6.45 4.23
C ASN A 108 16.50 5.08 4.46
N LEU A 109 15.32 4.85 3.89
CA LEU A 109 14.63 3.55 3.98
C LEU A 109 15.42 2.45 3.25
N ILE A 110 15.94 2.72 2.06
CA ILE A 110 16.79 1.78 1.31
C ILE A 110 18.00 1.40 2.16
N LYS A 111 18.72 2.40 2.70
CA LYS A 111 19.88 2.16 3.56
C LYS A 111 19.50 1.29 4.77
N PHE A 112 18.42 1.63 5.46
CA PHE A 112 17.93 0.88 6.62
C PHE A 112 17.69 -0.59 6.29
N TYR A 113 16.98 -0.90 5.19
CA TYR A 113 16.71 -2.29 4.80
C TYR A 113 17.97 -3.02 4.31
N SER A 114 18.86 -2.33 3.59
CA SER A 114 20.13 -2.89 3.13
C SER A 114 21.08 -3.25 4.28
N GLU A 115 21.12 -2.43 5.34
CA GLU A 115 21.91 -2.69 6.56
C GLU A 115 21.29 -3.78 7.45
N ASN A 116 20.00 -4.10 7.24
CA ASN A 116 19.25 -5.06 8.06
C ASN A 116 18.60 -6.16 7.19
N PRO A 117 19.37 -6.99 6.47
CA PRO A 117 18.85 -7.97 5.51
C PRO A 117 17.91 -9.02 6.12
N ASN A 118 18.01 -9.28 7.43
CA ASN A 118 17.11 -10.18 8.16
C ASN A 118 15.68 -9.65 8.23
N LEU A 119 15.47 -8.33 8.07
CA LEU A 119 14.13 -7.77 8.00
C LEU A 119 13.43 -8.23 6.71
N LYS A 120 14.17 -8.30 5.59
CA LYS A 120 13.65 -8.80 4.29
C LYS A 120 13.04 -10.19 4.43
N SER A 121 13.70 -11.08 5.16
CA SER A 121 13.24 -12.45 5.39
C SER A 121 12.16 -12.56 6.45
N SER A 122 12.07 -11.60 7.38
CA SER A 122 11.04 -11.58 8.44
C SER A 122 9.62 -11.40 7.91
N ASN A 123 9.44 -10.84 6.70
CA ASN A 123 8.13 -10.54 6.09
C ASN A 123 7.22 -9.59 6.91
N TYR A 124 7.72 -9.00 7.99
CA TYR A 124 7.03 -7.96 8.77
C TYR A 124 7.23 -6.56 8.19
N ILE A 125 7.70 -6.47 6.94
CA ILE A 125 8.10 -5.22 6.35
C ILE A 125 6.89 -4.41 5.88
N PHE A 126 6.92 -3.16 6.32
CA PHE A 126 6.19 -1.97 5.86
C PHE A 126 5.05 -2.25 4.89
N VAL A 127 3.86 -2.42 5.46
CA VAL A 127 2.63 -2.29 4.69
C VAL A 127 1.99 -0.99 5.13
N SER A 128 2.03 0.00 4.25
CA SER A 128 1.25 1.23 4.44
C SER A 128 -0.23 0.84 4.57
N ASP A 129 -0.95 1.45 5.50
CA ASP A 129 -2.40 1.24 5.64
C ASP A 129 -3.14 1.45 4.32
N ILE A 130 -2.64 2.39 3.48
CA ILE A 130 -3.16 2.66 2.14
C ILE A 130 -2.98 1.43 1.23
N ILE A 131 -1.80 0.80 1.26
CA ILE A 131 -1.51 -0.39 0.46
C ILE A 131 -2.37 -1.57 0.94
N ILE A 132 -2.51 -1.78 2.26
CA ILE A 132 -3.39 -2.83 2.81
C ILE A 132 -4.83 -2.59 2.34
N HIS A 133 -5.33 -1.36 2.48
CA HIS A 133 -6.70 -1.02 2.13
C HIS A 133 -6.97 -1.21 0.64
N ASN A 134 -6.07 -0.74 -0.22
CA ASN A 134 -6.17 -0.92 -1.67
C ASN A 134 -6.15 -2.41 -2.05
N LEU A 135 -5.28 -3.20 -1.42
CA LEU A 135 -5.24 -4.64 -1.62
C LEU A 135 -6.53 -5.34 -1.17
N ASP A 136 -7.08 -4.95 -0.01
CA ASP A 136 -8.33 -5.50 0.51
C ASP A 136 -9.52 -5.24 -0.43
N ASN A 137 -9.56 -4.04 -1.02
CA ASN A 137 -10.55 -3.66 -2.02
C ASN A 137 -10.43 -4.50 -3.28
N GLU A 138 -9.22 -4.65 -3.84
CA GLU A 138 -8.98 -5.47 -5.04
C GLU A 138 -9.37 -6.93 -4.80
N ILE A 139 -9.03 -7.50 -3.64
CA ILE A 139 -9.45 -8.85 -3.27
C ILE A 139 -10.98 -8.93 -3.21
N SER A 140 -11.64 -7.94 -2.61
CA SER A 140 -13.11 -7.91 -2.52
C SER A 140 -13.77 -7.86 -3.90
N ILE A 141 -13.20 -7.09 -4.84
CA ILE A 141 -13.66 -7.03 -6.23
C ILE A 141 -13.55 -8.40 -6.90
N GLU A 142 -12.40 -9.07 -6.76
CA GLU A 142 -12.18 -10.40 -7.35
C GLU A 142 -13.10 -11.47 -6.76
N ILE A 143 -13.30 -11.47 -5.44
CA ILE A 143 -14.26 -12.38 -4.78
C ILE A 143 -15.68 -12.15 -5.32
N ASN A 144 -16.12 -10.89 -5.41
CA ASN A 144 -17.47 -10.56 -5.88
C ASN A 144 -17.69 -10.99 -7.33
N LYS A 145 -16.67 -10.95 -8.18
CA LYS A 145 -16.75 -11.48 -9.56
C LYS A 145 -17.06 -12.98 -9.54
N ILE A 146 -16.28 -13.77 -8.81
CA ILE A 146 -16.47 -15.22 -8.71
C ILE A 146 -17.84 -15.58 -8.13
N LEU A 147 -18.26 -14.92 -7.04
CA LEU A 147 -19.56 -15.19 -6.42
C LEU A 147 -20.73 -14.83 -7.34
N LYS A 148 -20.61 -13.73 -8.09
CA LYS A 148 -21.63 -13.34 -9.08
C LYS A 148 -21.75 -14.35 -10.21
N GLU A 149 -20.61 -14.84 -10.73
CA GLU A 149 -20.58 -15.90 -11.74
C GLU A 149 -21.22 -17.19 -11.25
N LYS A 150 -20.97 -17.58 -9.98
CA LYS A 150 -21.65 -18.73 -9.36
C LYS A 150 -23.15 -18.56 -9.26
N SER A 151 -23.63 -17.37 -8.92
CA SER A 151 -25.06 -17.10 -8.76
C SER A 151 -25.83 -17.01 -10.09
N ALA A 152 -25.11 -16.87 -11.21
CA ALA A 152 -25.69 -16.75 -12.55
C ALA A 152 -25.82 -18.10 -13.28
N ASN A 153 -25.22 -19.16 -12.74
CA ASN A 153 -25.28 -20.55 -13.25
C ASN A 153 -26.15 -21.41 -12.33
#